data_AF-A0A1E4PNH1-F1
#
_entry.id   AF-A0A1E4PNH1-F1
#
_cell.length_a   1.000
_cell.length_b   1.000
_cell.length_c   1.000
_cell.angle_alpha   90.00
_cell.angle_beta   90.00
_cell.angle_gamma   90.00
#
_symmetry.space_group_name_H-M   'P 1'
#
loop_
_entity.id
_entity.type
_entity.pdbx_description
1 polymer ?
#
loop_
_entity_poly.entity_id
_entity_poly.type
_entity_poly.pdbx_seq_one_letter_code
_entity_poly.pdbx_strand_id
1 'polypeptide(L)'
;MWPYSELGIEPDADERAVKRAYALKLKRTRPDENPEGFQRLHEAYQAALQSCHAAASRPAEPVTPRLPAVAAPEPAQAMPHAVPLPPPFDVQAFLHEAVRRAQADDPPLLRQWLEGCDALWSLSLKARAGQQWLAVVHQAAPPMPDRCFDEMLAFFRLDHAGALPDPLVAAQRRQHMHLAWHLTRERRGELVALLGGQNVSTRKRIDRSLRWLEEPLRWPLALWRSLIPQTIAQMDTLIVRLAGEPPVELPPPVNSAQQAFWLRAARGGPFSRTGAAIIGARILAALLLGLLFGAGLGAIAISDSGSFGWSLVGVGVATAAALSTVFLVFIAWSQLTLWQRRFVPVSGALGWLHFTLVPLLALAGLAIIDGINTPMLGWGLVIPALWLALARVLHGRALGESLRSWLRVGVFLIYPVSRLVAGAAEEPAAVGNVLASAALLAWGIDAWRRRPMWRRAMA
;
A
#
# COMPACT_ATOMS: atom_id res chain seq x y z
N MET A 1 59.30 -9.03 1.69
CA MET A 1 59.45 -7.83 2.56
C MET A 1 58.24 -6.92 2.49
N TRP A 2 57.57 -6.80 1.34
CA TRP A 2 56.14 -6.49 1.32
C TRP A 2 55.37 -7.66 1.96
N PRO A 3 54.33 -7.45 2.80
CA PRO A 3 53.64 -6.19 3.14
C PRO A 3 54.20 -5.41 4.34
N TYR A 4 55.06 -6.00 5.17
CA TYR A 4 55.53 -5.40 6.43
C TYR A 4 56.39 -4.14 6.24
N SER A 5 57.14 -4.03 5.13
CA SER A 5 57.91 -2.84 4.76
C SER A 5 57.04 -1.59 4.53
N GLU A 6 55.85 -1.75 3.95
CA GLU A 6 54.88 -0.66 3.72
C GLU A 6 54.21 -0.20 5.02
N LEU A 7 54.13 -1.06 6.03
CA LEU A 7 53.68 -0.72 7.38
C LEU A 7 54.82 -0.20 8.26
N GLY A 8 56.07 -0.41 7.86
CA GLY A 8 57.27 -0.01 8.60
C GLY A 8 57.50 -0.85 9.86
N ILE A 9 57.12 -2.13 9.81
CA ILE A 9 57.21 -3.07 10.94
C ILE A 9 58.01 -4.31 10.53
N GLU A 10 58.47 -5.05 11.54
CA GLU A 10 59.26 -6.26 11.34
C GLU A 10 58.39 -7.44 10.86
N PRO A 11 58.91 -8.38 10.05
CA PRO A 11 58.10 -9.44 9.42
C PRO A 11 57.44 -10.46 10.36
N ASP A 12 57.86 -10.50 11.63
CA ASP A 12 57.35 -11.41 12.68
C ASP A 12 56.45 -10.68 13.69
N ALA A 13 55.89 -9.53 13.29
CA ALA A 13 55.07 -8.71 14.18
C ALA A 13 53.68 -9.33 14.42
N ASP A 14 53.28 -9.40 15.69
CA ASP A 14 51.95 -9.86 16.11
C ASP A 14 50.80 -9.00 15.53
N GLU A 15 49.60 -9.59 15.45
CA GLU A 15 48.39 -8.94 14.93
C GLU A 15 48.12 -7.55 15.56
N ARG A 16 48.40 -7.40 16.86
CA ARG A 16 48.23 -6.13 17.59
C ARG A 16 49.21 -5.05 17.11
N ALA A 17 50.43 -5.43 16.75
CA ALA A 17 51.46 -4.53 16.23
C ALA A 17 51.10 -4.05 14.81
N VAL A 18 50.61 -4.96 13.95
CA VAL A 18 50.11 -4.64 12.60
C VAL A 18 48.98 -3.59 12.64
N LYS A 19 47.98 -3.78 13.51
CA LYS A 19 46.86 -2.85 13.68
C LYS A 19 47.29 -1.47 14.20
N ARG A 20 48.24 -1.43 15.13
CA ARG A 20 48.76 -0.17 15.70
C ARG A 20 49.57 0.62 14.66
N ALA A 21 50.41 -0.05 13.86
CA ALA A 21 51.18 0.58 12.80
C ALA A 21 50.30 1.16 11.69
N TYR A 22 49.25 0.43 11.29
CA TYR A 22 48.25 0.92 10.34
C TYR A 22 47.54 2.18 10.84
N ALA A 23 47.08 2.20 12.10
CA ALA A 23 46.41 3.37 12.68
C ALA A 23 47.33 4.60 12.77
N LEU A 24 48.62 4.42 13.01
CA LEU A 24 49.61 5.50 13.04
C LEU A 24 49.87 6.08 11.64
N LYS A 25 49.99 5.24 10.60
CA LYS A 25 50.18 5.71 9.22
C LYS A 25 48.91 6.30 8.63
N LEU A 26 47.74 5.76 8.97
CA LEU A 26 46.45 6.27 8.50
C LEU A 26 46.18 7.71 8.96
N LYS A 27 46.66 8.11 10.14
CA LYS A 27 46.57 9.51 10.60
C LYS A 27 47.37 10.50 9.74
N ARG A 28 48.38 10.01 9.03
CA ARG A 28 49.23 10.82 8.13
C ARG A 28 48.74 10.78 6.69
N THR A 29 48.16 9.67 6.24
CA THR A 29 47.64 9.52 4.88
C THR A 29 46.15 9.82 4.85
N ARG A 30 45.78 11.09 4.65
CA ARG A 30 44.38 11.49 4.46
C ARG A 30 43.87 10.97 3.11
N PRO A 31 42.73 10.26 3.05
CA PRO A 31 42.18 9.71 1.80
C PRO A 31 41.90 10.76 0.73
N ASP A 32 41.63 11.99 1.13
CA ASP A 32 41.27 13.11 0.24
C ASP A 32 42.48 13.72 -0.48
N GLU A 33 43.69 13.56 0.09
CA GLU A 33 44.93 14.15 -0.45
C GLU A 33 45.75 13.14 -1.27
N ASN A 34 45.63 11.84 -1.00
CA ASN A 34 46.35 10.79 -1.74
C ASN A 34 45.59 9.43 -1.73
N PRO A 35 44.63 9.24 -2.65
CA PRO A 35 43.82 8.02 -2.70
C PRO A 35 44.62 6.76 -3.03
N GLU A 36 45.61 6.85 -3.93
CA GLU A 36 46.48 5.73 -4.30
C GLU A 36 47.43 5.32 -3.16
N GLY A 37 47.87 6.29 -2.34
CA GLY A 37 48.67 6.03 -1.14
C GLY A 37 47.88 5.35 -0.03
N PHE A 38 46.60 5.73 0.13
CA PHE A 38 45.69 5.06 1.07
C PHE A 38 45.42 3.61 0.64
N GLN A 39 45.16 3.38 -0.65
CA GLN A 39 44.87 2.04 -1.15
C GLN A 39 46.05 1.08 -0.98
N ARG A 40 47.28 1.51 -1.31
CA ARG A 40 48.49 0.71 -1.06
C ARG A 40 48.72 0.39 0.41
N LEU A 41 48.45 1.35 1.30
CA LEU A 41 48.55 1.15 2.75
C LEU A 41 47.50 0.14 3.26
N HIS A 42 46.28 0.21 2.71
CA HIS A 42 45.19 -0.69 3.09
C HIS A 42 45.43 -2.13 2.59
N GLU A 43 45.92 -2.30 1.36
CA GLU A 43 46.29 -3.60 0.79
C GLU A 43 47.43 -4.26 1.58
N ALA A 44 48.46 -3.50 1.95
CA ALA A 44 49.54 -3.99 2.80
C ALA A 44 49.03 -4.43 4.19
N TYR A 45 48.11 -3.66 4.79
CA TYR A 45 47.47 -4.03 6.06
C TYR A 45 46.70 -5.35 5.98
N GLN A 46 45.89 -5.53 4.93
CA GLN A 46 45.12 -6.77 4.74
C GLN A 46 46.05 -7.98 4.50
N ALA A 47 47.09 -7.83 3.69
CA ALA A 47 48.06 -8.91 3.42
C ALA A 47 48.86 -9.32 4.67
N ALA A 48 49.22 -8.35 5.53
CA ALA A 48 49.90 -8.64 6.80
C ALA A 48 49.00 -9.40 7.78
N LEU A 49 47.72 -8.99 7.90
CA LEU A 49 46.74 -9.70 8.74
C LEU A 49 46.53 -11.15 8.30
N GLN A 50 46.40 -11.38 6.99
CA GLN A 50 46.24 -12.73 6.46
C GLN A 50 47.46 -13.61 6.76
N SER A 51 48.67 -13.03 6.75
CA SER A 51 49.90 -13.74 7.08
C SER A 51 49.96 -14.13 8.57
N CYS A 52 49.55 -13.24 9.49
CA CYS A 52 49.44 -13.57 10.91
C CYS A 52 48.41 -14.69 11.17
N HIS A 53 47.29 -14.66 10.45
CA HIS A 53 46.22 -15.67 10.57
C HIS A 53 46.66 -17.02 9.99
N ALA A 54 47.43 -17.03 8.90
CA ALA A 54 48.01 -18.24 8.32
C ALA A 54 49.10 -18.87 9.21
N ALA A 55 49.92 -18.06 9.87
CA ALA A 55 50.94 -18.54 10.83
C ALA A 55 50.30 -19.21 12.06
N ALA A 56 49.18 -18.67 12.57
CA ALA A 56 48.41 -19.27 13.65
C ALA A 56 47.68 -20.58 13.26
N SER A 57 47.56 -20.86 11.96
CA SER A 57 46.82 -22.00 11.41
C SER A 57 47.70 -23.15 10.92
N ARG A 58 49.02 -23.10 11.15
CA ARG A 58 49.95 -24.15 10.69
C ARG A 58 49.84 -25.39 11.60
N PRO A 59 49.56 -26.60 11.08
CA PRO A 59 49.45 -27.81 11.89
C PRO A 59 50.81 -28.19 12.46
N ALA A 60 50.89 -28.40 13.77
CA ALA A 60 52.04 -29.04 14.40
C ALA A 60 52.13 -30.50 13.90
N GLU A 61 53.28 -30.88 13.35
CA GLU A 61 53.59 -32.26 13.00
C GLU A 61 53.53 -33.18 14.25
N PRO A 62 53.02 -34.41 14.12
CA PRO A 62 52.87 -35.31 15.25
C PRO A 62 54.21 -35.99 15.59
N VAL A 63 54.91 -35.48 16.60
CA VAL A 63 55.93 -36.28 17.29
C VAL A 63 55.21 -37.33 18.12
N THR A 64 55.39 -38.61 17.76
CA THR A 64 54.95 -39.75 18.56
C THR A 64 56.13 -40.25 19.39
N PRO A 65 56.10 -40.13 20.73
CA PRO A 65 56.88 -40.99 21.60
C PRO A 65 56.02 -42.22 21.96
N ARG A 66 56.53 -43.36 21.54
CA ARG A 66 56.08 -44.72 21.87
C ARG A 66 56.09 -44.92 23.39
N LEU A 67 54.94 -45.19 24.00
CA LEU A 67 54.83 -45.62 25.41
C LEU A 67 55.39 -47.05 25.56
N PRO A 68 56.28 -47.33 26.52
CA PRO A 68 56.39 -48.64 27.13
C PRO A 68 55.33 -48.77 28.24
N ALA A 69 54.66 -49.92 28.25
CA ALA A 69 53.70 -50.30 29.27
C ALA A 69 54.36 -50.40 30.66
N VAL A 70 53.81 -49.69 31.64
CA VAL A 70 54.05 -49.95 33.07
C VAL A 70 52.72 -49.83 33.83
N ALA A 71 52.36 -50.96 34.42
CA ALA A 71 51.64 -51.25 35.67
C ALA A 71 50.52 -50.33 36.22
N ALA A 72 49.55 -51.03 36.82
CA ALA A 72 48.35 -50.59 37.55
C ALA A 72 48.62 -49.58 38.70
N PRO A 73 47.56 -48.92 39.23
CA PRO A 73 47.64 -47.59 39.84
C PRO A 73 47.89 -47.60 41.35
N GLU A 74 48.65 -46.60 41.83
CA GLU A 74 48.66 -46.15 43.23
C GLU A 74 47.87 -44.84 43.38
N PRO A 75 47.13 -44.64 44.49
CA PRO A 75 46.12 -43.59 44.61
C PRO A 75 46.73 -42.26 45.08
N ALA A 76 46.79 -41.27 44.19
CA ALA A 76 47.15 -39.89 44.54
C ALA A 76 45.93 -38.97 44.37
N GLN A 77 45.21 -38.80 45.47
CA GLN A 77 44.55 -37.57 45.95
C GLN A 77 44.20 -36.51 44.89
N ALA A 78 42.95 -36.53 44.41
CA ALA A 78 42.35 -35.42 43.69
C ALA A 78 41.80 -34.38 44.67
N MET A 79 42.21 -33.13 44.48
CA MET A 79 41.66 -31.95 45.14
C MET A 79 40.14 -31.82 44.95
N PRO A 80 39.45 -31.14 45.88
CA PRO A 80 38.00 -31.09 45.93
C PRO A 80 37.42 -30.06 44.96
N HIS A 81 36.26 -30.44 44.40
CA HIS A 81 35.21 -29.56 43.85
C HIS A 81 35.45 -29.04 42.44
N ALA A 82 34.98 -29.82 41.46
CA ALA A 82 34.44 -29.25 40.23
C ALA A 82 33.28 -28.33 40.63
N VAL A 83 33.50 -27.02 40.55
CA VAL A 83 32.43 -26.02 40.63
C VAL A 83 31.38 -26.41 39.61
N PRO A 84 30.10 -26.61 40.00
CA PRO A 84 29.05 -26.84 39.02
C PRO A 84 29.03 -25.64 38.07
N LEU A 85 29.25 -25.87 36.79
CA LEU A 85 29.03 -24.85 35.77
C LEU A 85 27.61 -24.29 36.00
N PRO A 86 27.45 -22.97 36.19
CA PRO A 86 26.12 -22.38 36.29
C PRO A 86 25.32 -22.76 35.04
N PRO A 87 24.00 -22.97 35.16
CA PRO A 87 23.19 -23.38 34.02
C PRO A 87 23.39 -22.39 32.86
N PRO A 88 23.51 -22.87 31.60
CA PRO A 88 23.68 -21.99 30.47
C PRO A 88 22.50 -21.03 30.40
N PHE A 89 22.78 -19.73 30.32
CA PHE A 89 21.75 -18.71 30.17
C PHE A 89 20.95 -18.96 28.89
N ASP A 90 19.65 -19.22 29.03
CA ASP A 90 18.76 -19.44 27.89
C ASP A 90 18.36 -18.10 27.26
N VAL A 91 19.07 -17.74 26.20
CA VAL A 91 18.81 -16.54 25.40
C VAL A 91 17.41 -16.55 24.80
N GLN A 92 16.91 -17.71 24.36
CA GLN A 92 15.59 -17.78 23.71
C GLN A 92 14.48 -17.53 24.72
N ALA A 93 14.53 -18.18 25.89
CA ALA A 93 13.56 -17.94 26.96
C ALA A 93 13.56 -16.47 27.41
N PHE A 94 14.74 -15.86 27.55
CA PHE A 94 14.87 -14.44 27.86
C PHE A 94 14.21 -13.54 26.81
N LEU A 95 14.45 -13.77 25.51
CA LEU A 95 13.88 -12.96 24.44
C LEU A 95 12.35 -13.09 24.37
N HIS A 96 11.80 -14.28 24.62
CA HIS A 96 10.35 -14.47 24.69
C HIS A 96 9.74 -13.77 25.91
N GLU A 97 10.43 -13.75 27.04
CA GLU A 97 10.02 -12.96 28.22
C GLU A 97 10.03 -11.46 27.92
N ALA A 98 11.06 -10.96 27.24
CA ALA A 98 11.17 -9.57 26.83
C ALA A 98 9.99 -9.14 25.95
N VAL A 99 9.64 -9.96 24.96
CA VAL A 99 8.48 -9.76 24.10
C VAL A 99 7.18 -9.78 24.90
N ARG A 100 7.02 -10.72 25.84
CA ARG A 100 5.80 -10.81 26.68
C ARG A 100 5.62 -9.56 27.54
N ARG A 101 6.69 -9.06 28.17
CA ARG A 101 6.65 -7.84 28.99
C ARG A 101 6.38 -6.58 28.16
N ALA A 102 6.91 -6.53 26.95
CA ALA A 102 6.65 -5.42 26.03
C ALA A 102 5.16 -5.28 25.64
N GLN A 103 4.33 -6.29 25.85
CA GLN A 103 2.89 -6.20 25.57
C GLN A 103 2.16 -5.18 26.45
N ALA A 104 2.72 -4.87 27.63
CA ALA A 104 2.19 -3.82 28.50
C ALA A 104 2.35 -2.41 27.90
N ASP A 105 3.14 -2.25 26.84
CA ASP A 105 3.45 -0.96 26.20
C ASP A 105 4.03 0.07 27.19
N ASP A 106 4.89 -0.41 28.09
CA ASP A 106 5.57 0.37 29.13
C ASP A 106 7.11 0.33 28.92
N PRO A 107 7.65 1.24 28.08
CA PRO A 107 9.08 1.31 27.77
C PRO A 107 10.02 1.43 28.98
N PRO A 108 9.77 2.30 29.99
CA PRO A 108 10.69 2.43 31.13
C PRO A 108 10.74 1.17 31.99
N LEU A 109 9.61 0.50 32.21
CA LEU A 109 9.58 -0.76 32.97
C LEU A 109 10.35 -1.86 32.23
N LEU A 110 10.19 -1.95 30.90
CA LEU A 110 10.97 -2.88 30.08
C LEU A 110 12.47 -2.59 30.20
N ARG A 111 12.89 -1.32 30.08
CA ARG A 111 14.29 -0.92 30.24
C ARG A 111 14.86 -1.31 31.60
N GLN A 112 14.13 -1.02 32.69
CA GLN A 112 14.55 -1.37 34.05
C GLN A 112 14.78 -2.88 34.20
N TRP A 113 13.91 -3.70 33.63
CA TRP A 113 14.05 -5.15 33.66
C TRP A 113 15.24 -5.66 32.82
N LEU A 114 15.47 -5.08 31.63
CA LEU A 114 16.63 -5.41 30.80
C LEU A 114 17.96 -5.09 31.50
N GLU A 115 18.03 -3.96 32.20
CA GLU A 115 19.22 -3.53 32.94
C GLU A 115 19.51 -4.39 34.18
N GLY A 116 18.47 -4.92 34.83
CA GLY A 116 18.57 -5.82 35.98
C GLY A 116 19.02 -7.26 35.65
N CYS A 117 19.28 -7.58 34.38
CA CYS A 117 19.74 -8.91 33.96
C CYS A 117 21.26 -9.00 33.93
N ASP A 118 21.89 -9.40 35.05
CA ASP A 118 23.35 -9.49 35.22
C ASP A 118 24.05 -10.34 34.14
N ALA A 119 23.39 -11.40 33.64
CA ALA A 119 23.93 -12.27 32.60
C ALA A 119 24.27 -11.50 31.29
N LEU A 120 23.52 -10.43 30.97
CA LEU A 120 23.67 -9.65 29.75
C LEU A 120 24.74 -8.54 29.86
N TRP A 121 25.44 -8.45 31.00
CA TRP A 121 26.63 -7.59 31.11
C TRP A 121 27.80 -8.13 30.29
N SER A 122 27.78 -9.43 29.95
CA SER A 122 28.71 -10.01 28.98
C SER A 122 28.45 -9.45 27.57
N LEU A 123 29.44 -8.72 27.02
CA LEU A 123 29.37 -8.13 25.68
C LEU A 123 29.10 -9.17 24.59
N SER A 124 29.68 -10.36 24.70
CA SER A 124 29.51 -11.44 23.71
C SER A 124 28.12 -12.06 23.76
N LEU A 125 27.57 -12.25 24.97
CA LEU A 125 26.20 -12.75 25.14
C LEU A 125 25.18 -11.72 24.66
N LYS A 126 25.41 -10.44 24.98
CA LYS A 126 24.56 -9.33 24.56
C LYS A 126 24.52 -9.17 23.04
N ALA A 127 25.67 -9.25 22.37
CA ALA A 127 25.75 -9.21 20.91
C ALA A 127 25.01 -10.39 20.26
N ARG A 128 25.21 -11.61 20.79
CA ARG A 128 24.50 -12.82 20.31
C ARG A 128 22.99 -12.73 20.51
N ALA A 129 22.55 -12.26 21.68
CA ALA A 129 21.14 -12.05 21.98
C ALA A 129 20.52 -11.00 21.06
N GLY A 130 21.21 -9.89 20.78
CA GLY A 130 20.74 -8.86 19.85
C GLY A 130 20.56 -9.37 18.42
N GLN A 131 21.50 -10.18 17.92
CA GLN A 131 21.37 -10.79 16.59
C GLN A 131 20.18 -11.77 16.48
N GLN A 132 19.90 -12.51 17.55
CA GLN A 132 18.76 -13.43 17.60
C GLN A 132 17.42 -12.73 17.85
N TRP A 133 17.43 -11.61 18.56
CA TRP A 133 16.22 -10.87 18.93
C TRP A 133 15.38 -10.46 17.72
N LEU A 134 16.00 -9.96 16.65
CA LEU A 134 15.27 -9.57 15.43
C LEU A 134 14.47 -10.75 14.84
N ALA A 135 15.01 -11.97 14.89
CA ALA A 135 14.28 -13.15 14.41
C ALA A 135 13.07 -13.47 15.31
N VAL A 136 13.24 -13.37 16.64
CA VAL A 136 12.18 -13.65 17.62
C VAL A 136 11.07 -12.60 17.58
N VAL A 137 11.43 -11.31 17.54
CA VAL A 137 10.46 -10.21 17.57
C VAL A 137 9.59 -10.18 16.32
N HIS A 138 10.13 -10.55 15.15
CA HIS A 138 9.34 -10.66 13.92
C HIS A 138 8.36 -11.84 13.90
N GLN A 139 8.59 -12.87 14.72
CA GLN A 139 7.71 -14.04 14.84
C GLN A 139 6.76 -13.94 16.05
N ALA A 140 6.91 -12.89 16.86
CA ALA A 140 6.11 -12.68 18.05
C ALA A 140 4.62 -12.48 17.71
N ALA A 141 3.76 -13.23 18.40
CA ALA A 141 2.32 -13.04 18.41
C ALA A 141 1.85 -12.89 19.87
N PRO A 142 1.33 -11.72 20.31
CA PRO A 142 1.18 -10.46 19.57
C PRO A 142 2.50 -9.73 19.24
N PRO A 143 2.52 -8.86 18.22
CA PRO A 143 3.69 -8.08 17.82
C PRO A 143 4.10 -7.08 18.91
N MET A 144 5.38 -6.72 18.95
CA MET A 144 5.90 -5.73 19.91
C MET A 144 5.52 -4.30 19.52
N PRO A 145 5.12 -3.42 20.48
CA PRO A 145 4.85 -2.01 20.21
C PRO A 145 6.11 -1.25 19.80
N ASP A 146 5.94 -0.21 18.98
CA ASP A 146 7.03 0.61 18.45
C ASP A 146 7.93 1.21 19.54
N ARG A 147 7.34 1.66 20.64
CA ARG A 147 8.09 2.29 21.73
C ARG A 147 9.01 1.30 22.43
N CYS A 148 8.53 0.09 22.71
CA CYS A 148 9.35 -0.97 23.29
C CYS A 148 10.37 -1.52 22.28
N PHE A 149 10.05 -1.50 20.98
CA PHE A 149 10.98 -1.90 19.93
C PHE A 149 12.19 -0.96 19.86
N ASP A 150 11.98 0.36 19.98
CA ASP A 150 13.06 1.35 20.04
C ASP A 150 13.96 1.15 21.27
N GLU A 151 13.37 0.81 22.42
CA GLU A 151 14.14 0.47 23.63
C GLU A 151 15.01 -0.77 23.45
N MET A 152 14.48 -1.81 22.79
CA MET A 152 15.24 -3.04 22.51
C MET A 152 16.38 -2.76 21.51
N LEU A 153 16.14 -1.96 20.47
CA LEU A 153 17.19 -1.52 19.54
C LEU A 153 18.30 -0.77 20.28
N ALA A 154 17.94 0.19 21.13
CA ALA A 154 18.89 0.97 21.93
C ALA A 154 19.67 0.09 22.91
N PHE A 155 18.99 -0.83 23.60
CA PHE A 155 19.62 -1.74 24.55
C PHE A 155 20.66 -2.62 23.86
N PHE A 156 20.34 -3.21 22.70
CA PHE A 156 21.27 -4.06 21.93
C PHE A 156 22.25 -3.29 21.04
N ARG A 157 22.19 -1.95 21.00
CA ARG A 157 22.99 -1.07 20.12
C ARG A 157 22.85 -1.39 18.64
N LEU A 158 21.61 -1.70 18.23
CA LEU A 158 21.22 -1.98 16.85
C LEU A 158 20.66 -0.73 16.14
N ASP A 159 20.75 0.43 16.78
CA ASP A 159 20.25 1.73 16.34
C ASP A 159 21.24 2.51 15.43
N HIS A 160 22.50 2.05 15.35
CA HIS A 160 23.52 2.71 14.53
C HIS A 160 23.52 2.25 13.06
N ALA A 161 23.85 3.17 12.15
CA ALA A 161 23.93 2.88 10.71
C ALA A 161 24.95 1.77 10.42
N GLY A 162 24.51 0.73 9.72
CA GLY A 162 25.33 -0.44 9.38
C GLY A 162 25.26 -1.61 10.37
N ALA A 163 24.53 -1.48 11.49
CA ALA A 163 24.31 -2.60 12.42
C ALA A 163 23.36 -3.67 11.86
N LEU A 164 22.42 -3.27 10.98
CA LEU A 164 21.51 -4.19 10.31
C LEU A 164 21.95 -4.45 8.86
N PRO A 165 21.90 -5.71 8.39
CA PRO A 165 22.27 -6.07 7.01
C PRO A 165 21.47 -5.33 5.93
N ASP A 166 20.21 -4.98 6.21
CA ASP A 166 19.33 -4.22 5.30
C ASP A 166 18.41 -3.28 6.10
N PRO A 167 18.65 -1.96 6.07
CA PRO A 167 17.86 -0.99 6.82
C PRO A 167 16.43 -0.82 6.26
N LEU A 168 16.21 -1.05 4.97
CA LEU A 168 14.88 -0.90 4.36
C LEU A 168 13.97 -2.05 4.77
N VAL A 169 14.47 -3.29 4.74
CA VAL A 169 13.71 -4.46 5.19
C VAL A 169 13.38 -4.36 6.67
N ALA A 170 14.31 -3.86 7.49
CA ALA A 170 14.07 -3.61 8.90
C ALA A 170 12.96 -2.58 9.14
N ALA A 171 12.99 -1.46 8.41
CA ALA A 171 11.97 -0.42 8.48
C ALA A 171 10.59 -0.94 8.03
N GLN A 172 10.53 -1.72 6.95
CA GLN A 172 9.29 -2.35 6.46
C GLN A 172 8.72 -3.31 7.50
N ARG A 173 9.54 -4.21 8.05
CA ARG A 173 9.09 -5.16 9.09
C ARG A 173 8.64 -4.45 10.36
N ARG A 174 9.31 -3.38 10.77
CA ARG A 174 8.85 -2.53 11.87
C ARG A 174 7.48 -1.95 11.60
N GLN A 175 7.28 -1.32 10.43
CA GLN A 175 5.98 -0.77 10.04
C GLN A 175 4.89 -1.85 10.05
N HIS A 176 5.17 -3.04 9.53
CA HIS A 176 4.27 -4.18 9.60
C HIS A 176 3.91 -4.57 11.03
N MET A 177 4.88 -4.67 11.93
CA MET A 177 4.63 -5.03 13.33
C MET A 177 3.80 -3.96 14.06
N HIS A 178 4.12 -2.68 13.85
CA HIS A 178 3.35 -1.58 14.43
C HIS A 178 1.90 -1.58 13.97
N LEU A 179 1.65 -1.79 12.68
CA LEU A 179 0.29 -1.90 12.17
C LEU A 179 -0.45 -3.12 12.73
N ALA A 180 0.22 -4.27 12.79
CA ALA A 180 -0.34 -5.50 13.37
C ALA A 180 -0.73 -5.31 14.84
N TRP A 181 0.07 -4.56 15.60
CA TRP A 181 -0.20 -4.23 17.00
C TRP A 181 -1.51 -3.47 17.16
N HIS A 182 -1.69 -2.38 16.41
CA HIS A 182 -2.90 -1.56 16.47
C HIS A 182 -4.15 -2.26 15.92
N LEU A 183 -3.97 -3.22 15.02
CA LEU A 183 -5.07 -4.02 14.45
C LEU A 183 -5.58 -5.11 15.42
N THR A 184 -4.92 -5.32 16.56
CA THR A 184 -5.38 -6.27 17.59
C THR A 184 -6.76 -5.85 18.12
N ARG A 185 -7.65 -6.82 18.39
CA ARG A 185 -9.06 -6.59 18.75
C ARG A 185 -9.24 -5.66 19.96
N GLU A 186 -8.34 -5.74 20.94
CA GLU A 186 -8.34 -4.91 22.16
C GLU A 186 -7.99 -3.45 21.86
N ARG A 187 -7.04 -3.21 20.94
CA ARG A 187 -6.49 -1.88 20.62
C ARG A 187 -7.19 -1.20 19.44
N ARG A 188 -8.10 -1.91 18.78
CA ARG A 188 -8.94 -1.38 17.69
C ARG A 188 -9.63 -0.06 18.05
N GLY A 189 -10.04 0.10 19.30
CA GLY A 189 -10.66 1.34 19.79
C GLY A 189 -9.73 2.56 19.68
N GLU A 190 -8.45 2.37 19.99
CA GLU A 190 -7.39 3.38 19.91
C GLU A 190 -7.06 3.69 18.45
N LEU A 191 -6.95 2.66 17.61
CA LEU A 191 -6.73 2.82 16.16
C LEU A 191 -7.82 3.67 15.51
N VAL A 192 -9.10 3.43 15.85
CA VAL A 192 -10.20 4.24 15.30
C VAL A 192 -10.12 5.70 15.77
N ALA A 193 -9.64 5.95 17.00
CA ALA A 193 -9.40 7.30 17.48
C ALA A 193 -8.25 7.97 16.70
N LEU A 194 -7.13 7.27 16.48
CA LEU A 194 -5.99 7.73 15.68
C LEU A 194 -6.38 8.06 14.22
N LEU A 195 -7.31 7.31 13.63
CA LEU A 195 -7.81 7.55 12.28
C LEU A 195 -8.77 8.76 12.15
N GLY A 196 -8.95 9.54 13.23
CA GLY A 196 -9.76 10.76 13.23
C GLY A 196 -11.26 10.52 13.50
N GLY A 197 -11.60 9.45 14.21
CA GLY A 197 -12.97 9.12 14.62
C GLY A 197 -13.53 10.01 15.72
N GLN A 198 -13.51 11.35 15.55
CA GLN A 198 -13.99 12.30 16.58
C GLN A 198 -15.51 12.19 16.82
N ASN A 199 -16.28 11.84 15.79
CA ASN A 199 -17.73 11.68 15.88
C ASN A 199 -18.14 10.20 16.02
N VAL A 200 -19.21 9.93 16.76
CA VAL A 200 -19.76 8.58 16.97
C VAL A 200 -20.08 7.87 15.66
N SER A 201 -20.64 8.59 14.68
CA SER A 201 -20.96 8.05 13.35
C SER A 201 -19.70 7.66 12.57
N THR A 202 -18.67 8.50 12.59
CA THR A 202 -17.38 8.25 11.94
C THR A 202 -16.66 7.08 12.60
N ARG A 203 -16.66 7.01 13.95
CA ARG A 203 -16.11 5.90 14.72
C ARG A 203 -16.77 4.57 14.34
N LYS A 204 -18.11 4.50 14.34
CA LYS A 204 -18.86 3.30 13.91
C LYS A 204 -18.58 2.92 12.45
N ARG A 205 -18.39 3.91 11.58
CA ARG A 205 -18.08 3.69 10.16
C ARG A 205 -16.69 3.08 9.96
N ILE A 206 -15.65 3.68 10.56
CA ILE A 206 -14.27 3.16 10.49
C ILE A 206 -14.20 1.77 11.10
N ASP A 207 -14.82 1.57 12.27
CA ASP A 207 -14.90 0.27 12.93
C ASP A 207 -15.55 -0.79 12.03
N ARG A 208 -16.65 -0.46 11.34
CA ARG A 208 -17.29 -1.36 10.38
C ARG A 208 -16.38 -1.68 9.20
N SER A 209 -15.70 -0.68 8.63
CA SER A 209 -14.77 -0.88 7.51
C SER A 209 -13.59 -1.76 7.88
N LEU A 210 -13.02 -1.59 9.09
CA LEU A 210 -11.97 -2.48 9.61
C LEU A 210 -12.48 -3.93 9.73
N ARG A 211 -13.74 -4.15 10.16
CA ARG A 211 -14.31 -5.51 10.30
C ARG A 211 -14.39 -6.18 8.93
N TRP A 212 -14.75 -5.41 7.90
CA TRP A 212 -14.82 -5.93 6.53
C TRP A 212 -13.46 -6.36 5.98
N LEU A 213 -12.35 -5.74 6.43
CA LEU A 213 -11.00 -6.13 6.03
C LEU A 213 -10.53 -7.43 6.70
N GLU A 214 -11.03 -7.73 7.90
CA GLU A 214 -10.74 -8.98 8.63
C GLU A 214 -11.55 -10.17 8.10
N GLU A 215 -12.74 -9.93 7.55
CA GLU A 215 -13.63 -10.98 7.03
C GLU A 215 -13.04 -11.69 5.78
N PRO A 216 -13.27 -13.01 5.61
CA PRO A 216 -12.88 -13.71 4.39
C PRO A 216 -13.57 -13.11 3.15
N LEU A 217 -12.87 -13.10 2.02
CA LEU A 217 -13.41 -12.54 0.77
C LEU A 217 -14.56 -13.41 0.25
N ARG A 218 -15.79 -12.88 0.37
CA ARG A 218 -16.99 -13.45 -0.24
C ARG A 218 -17.45 -12.53 -1.35
N TRP A 219 -17.27 -12.95 -2.60
CA TRP A 219 -17.60 -12.15 -3.79
C TRP A 219 -19.02 -11.56 -3.76
N PRO A 220 -20.09 -12.31 -3.43
CA PRO A 220 -21.44 -11.74 -3.42
C PRO A 220 -21.60 -10.60 -2.40
N LEU A 221 -21.01 -10.78 -1.21
CA LEU A 221 -21.07 -9.79 -0.14
C LEU A 221 -20.22 -8.55 -0.46
N ALA A 222 -19.04 -8.77 -1.07
CA ALA A 222 -18.18 -7.69 -1.54
C ALA A 222 -18.86 -6.88 -2.66
N LEU A 223 -19.53 -7.54 -3.60
CA LEU A 223 -20.32 -6.90 -4.66
C LEU A 223 -21.51 -6.14 -4.08
N TRP A 224 -22.27 -6.73 -3.16
CA TRP A 224 -23.37 -6.06 -2.46
C TRP A 224 -22.91 -4.78 -1.77
N ARG A 225 -21.78 -4.82 -1.04
CA ARG A 225 -21.20 -3.64 -0.38
C ARG A 225 -20.71 -2.60 -1.38
N SER A 226 -20.26 -3.02 -2.57
CA SER A 226 -19.79 -2.14 -3.64
C SER A 226 -20.90 -1.46 -4.45
N LEU A 227 -22.17 -1.86 -4.26
CA LEU A 227 -23.32 -1.23 -4.91
C LEU A 227 -23.32 0.28 -4.65
N ILE A 228 -22.99 0.70 -3.42
CA ILE A 228 -22.86 2.09 -3.01
C ILE A 228 -21.46 2.62 -3.41
N PRO A 229 -21.33 3.60 -4.32
CA PRO A 229 -20.02 4.06 -4.79
C PRO A 229 -19.12 4.65 -3.70
N GLN A 230 -19.72 5.21 -2.65
CA GLN A 230 -18.98 5.82 -1.53
C GLN A 230 -18.19 4.79 -0.71
N THR A 231 -18.65 3.54 -0.62
CA THR A 231 -17.96 2.50 0.17
C THR A 231 -16.60 2.17 -0.44
N ILE A 232 -16.51 2.11 -1.77
CA ILE A 232 -15.26 1.86 -2.49
C ILE A 232 -14.23 2.96 -2.19
N ALA A 233 -14.64 4.23 -2.29
CA ALA A 233 -13.76 5.37 -2.01
C ALA A 233 -13.32 5.42 -0.54
N GLN A 234 -14.23 5.09 0.38
CA GLN A 234 -13.92 5.00 1.81
C GLN A 234 -12.90 3.89 2.10
N MET A 235 -13.08 2.71 1.52
CA MET A 235 -12.16 1.58 1.72
C MET A 235 -10.76 1.87 1.14
N ASP A 236 -10.66 2.47 -0.05
CA ASP A 236 -9.37 2.88 -0.61
C ASP A 236 -8.66 3.91 0.27
N THR A 237 -9.38 4.94 0.72
CA THR A 237 -8.83 5.97 1.62
C THR A 237 -8.35 5.37 2.94
N LEU A 238 -9.12 4.43 3.52
CA LEU A 238 -8.75 3.75 4.75
C LEU A 238 -7.52 2.85 4.57
N ILE A 239 -7.46 2.05 3.49
CA ILE A 239 -6.32 1.19 3.20
C ILE A 239 -5.07 2.02 2.97
N VAL A 240 -5.15 3.11 2.22
CA VAL A 240 -4.01 4.01 1.98
C VAL A 240 -3.54 4.68 3.28
N ARG A 241 -4.48 5.12 4.15
CA ARG A 241 -4.12 5.68 5.46
C ARG A 241 -3.43 4.67 6.38
N LEU A 242 -3.80 3.40 6.31
CA LEU A 242 -3.21 2.34 7.12
C LEU A 242 -1.86 1.86 6.56
N ALA A 243 -1.79 1.62 5.25
CA ALA A 243 -0.64 1.01 4.60
C ALA A 243 0.43 2.01 4.12
N GLY A 244 0.09 3.30 4.02
CA GLY A 244 0.93 4.32 3.39
C GLY A 244 0.87 4.31 1.86
N GLU A 245 1.70 5.14 1.22
CA GLU A 245 1.90 5.16 -0.24
C GLU A 245 3.36 4.81 -0.59
N PRO A 246 3.63 3.78 -1.41
CA PRO A 246 2.68 2.81 -1.99
C PRO A 246 2.07 1.90 -0.92
N PRO A 247 0.84 1.38 -1.14
CA PRO A 247 0.15 0.57 -0.13
C PRO A 247 0.90 -0.74 0.10
N VAL A 248 1.54 -0.84 1.25
CA VAL A 248 2.13 -2.08 1.76
C VAL A 248 1.01 -3.09 2.05
N GLU A 249 1.29 -4.39 1.90
CA GLU A 249 0.34 -5.44 2.27
C GLU A 249 0.05 -5.36 3.78
N LEU A 250 -1.22 -5.30 4.17
CA LEU A 250 -1.59 -5.14 5.57
C LEU A 250 -1.34 -6.46 6.32
N PRO A 251 -0.79 -6.40 7.54
CA PRO A 251 -0.52 -7.60 8.33
C PRO A 251 -1.81 -8.26 8.85
N PRO A 252 -1.76 -9.54 9.27
CA PRO A 252 -2.87 -10.19 9.96
C PRO A 252 -3.30 -9.36 11.19
N PRO A 253 -4.61 -9.29 11.52
CA PRO A 253 -5.73 -10.11 11.05
C PRO A 253 -6.37 -9.71 9.72
N VAL A 254 -5.84 -8.70 9.01
CA VAL A 254 -6.41 -8.25 7.74
C VAL A 254 -6.20 -9.30 6.65
N ASN A 255 -7.25 -9.59 5.88
CA ASN A 255 -7.18 -10.51 4.75
C ASN A 255 -6.63 -9.80 3.51
N SER A 256 -5.52 -10.28 2.96
CA SER A 256 -4.89 -9.71 1.76
C SER A 256 -5.79 -9.76 0.52
N ALA A 257 -6.67 -10.76 0.40
CA ALA A 257 -7.64 -10.85 -0.69
C ALA A 257 -8.70 -9.74 -0.62
N GLN A 258 -9.13 -9.35 0.59
CA GLN A 258 -10.03 -8.20 0.78
C GLN A 258 -9.32 -6.90 0.39
N GLN A 259 -8.10 -6.68 0.88
CA GLN A 259 -7.31 -5.49 0.53
C GLN A 259 -7.15 -5.38 -0.99
N ALA A 260 -6.76 -6.47 -1.65
CA ALA A 260 -6.60 -6.53 -3.09
C ALA A 260 -7.91 -6.26 -3.84
N PHE A 261 -9.04 -6.78 -3.37
CA PHE A 261 -10.36 -6.50 -3.97
C PHE A 261 -10.69 -5.00 -3.91
N TRP A 262 -10.57 -4.37 -2.73
CA TRP A 262 -10.95 -2.95 -2.57
C TRP A 262 -10.02 -2.01 -3.34
N LEU A 263 -8.71 -2.29 -3.35
CA LEU A 263 -7.75 -1.53 -4.16
C LEU A 263 -8.03 -1.68 -5.66
N ARG A 264 -8.32 -2.91 -6.13
CA ARG A 264 -8.72 -3.14 -7.54
C ARG A 264 -10.06 -2.51 -7.87
N ALA A 265 -11.02 -2.49 -6.95
CA ALA A 265 -12.32 -1.85 -7.14
C ALA A 265 -12.20 -0.32 -7.25
N ALA A 266 -11.34 0.30 -6.45
CA ALA A 266 -11.15 1.74 -6.43
C ALA A 266 -10.27 2.24 -7.57
N ARG A 267 -9.19 1.52 -7.87
CA ARG A 267 -8.18 1.93 -8.87
C ARG A 267 -8.42 1.32 -10.25
N GLY A 268 -9.11 0.18 -10.31
CA GLY A 268 -9.39 -0.55 -11.56
C GLY A 268 -10.45 0.12 -12.41
N GLY A 269 -10.23 0.13 -13.73
CA GLY A 269 -11.15 0.63 -14.76
C GLY A 269 -12.49 -0.12 -14.82
N PRO A 270 -13.51 0.44 -15.50
CA PRO A 270 -14.76 -0.28 -15.76
C PRO A 270 -14.52 -1.58 -16.54
N PHE A 271 -13.46 -1.64 -17.35
CA PHE A 271 -13.07 -2.82 -18.15
C PHE A 271 -12.22 -3.85 -17.39
N SER A 272 -11.92 -3.60 -16.10
CA SER A 272 -11.27 -4.61 -15.27
C SER A 272 -12.27 -5.68 -14.84
N ARG A 273 -11.82 -6.92 -14.56
CA ARG A 273 -12.70 -8.01 -14.06
C ARG A 273 -13.52 -7.58 -12.85
N THR A 274 -12.88 -6.92 -11.88
CA THR A 274 -13.55 -6.40 -10.67
C THR A 274 -14.49 -5.24 -10.99
N GLY A 275 -14.08 -4.30 -11.84
CA GLY A 275 -14.91 -3.17 -12.26
C GLY A 275 -16.18 -3.60 -13.01
N ALA A 276 -16.03 -4.52 -13.96
CA ALA A 276 -17.13 -5.09 -14.74
C ALA A 276 -18.11 -5.86 -13.82
N ALA A 277 -17.61 -6.61 -12.85
CA ALA A 277 -18.46 -7.30 -11.88
C ALA A 277 -19.26 -6.32 -11.00
N ILE A 278 -18.66 -5.22 -10.56
CA ILE A 278 -19.35 -4.18 -9.77
C ILE A 278 -20.43 -3.48 -10.61
N ILE A 279 -20.12 -3.16 -11.87
CA ILE A 279 -21.08 -2.52 -12.79
C ILE A 279 -22.23 -3.49 -13.08
N GLY A 280 -21.93 -4.75 -13.39
CA GLY A 280 -22.93 -5.80 -13.59
C GLY A 280 -23.83 -5.99 -12.37
N ALA A 281 -23.26 -6.00 -11.17
CA ALA A 281 -24.03 -6.07 -9.92
C ALA A 281 -24.96 -4.86 -9.73
N ARG A 282 -24.53 -3.64 -10.10
CA ARG A 282 -25.38 -2.43 -10.05
C ARG A 282 -26.52 -2.48 -11.07
N ILE A 283 -26.25 -2.94 -12.28
CA ILE A 283 -27.26 -3.14 -13.33
C ILE A 283 -28.30 -4.16 -12.86
N LEU A 284 -27.84 -5.30 -12.35
CA LEU A 284 -28.72 -6.36 -11.84
C LEU A 284 -29.55 -5.89 -10.65
N ALA A 285 -28.95 -5.16 -9.69
CA ALA A 285 -29.67 -4.58 -8.56
C ALA A 285 -30.73 -3.56 -9.02
N ALA A 286 -30.44 -2.76 -10.04
CA ALA A 286 -31.40 -1.82 -10.62
C ALA A 286 -32.61 -2.52 -11.25
N LEU A 287 -32.34 -3.54 -12.07
CA LEU A 287 -33.38 -4.34 -12.72
C LEU A 287 -34.23 -5.10 -11.69
N LEU A 288 -33.61 -5.67 -10.65
CA LEU A 288 -34.33 -6.31 -9.56
C LEU A 288 -35.20 -5.32 -8.78
N LEU A 289 -34.70 -4.12 -8.49
CA LEU A 289 -35.48 -3.08 -7.82
C LEU A 289 -36.70 -2.69 -8.67
N GLY A 290 -36.51 -2.51 -9.98
CA GLY A 290 -37.59 -2.25 -10.93
C GLY A 290 -38.61 -3.39 -10.97
N LEU A 291 -38.15 -4.64 -11.04
CA LEU A 291 -39.00 -5.82 -11.03
C LEU A 291 -39.82 -5.92 -9.74
N LEU A 292 -39.20 -5.74 -8.58
CA LEU A 292 -39.88 -5.77 -7.28
C LEU A 292 -40.92 -4.65 -7.15
N PHE A 293 -40.60 -3.45 -7.66
CA PHE A 293 -41.53 -2.33 -7.69
C PHE A 293 -42.75 -2.63 -8.57
N GLY A 294 -42.53 -3.16 -9.78
CA GLY A 294 -43.60 -3.59 -10.68
C GLY A 294 -44.46 -4.71 -10.08
N ALA A 295 -43.83 -5.71 -9.47
CA ALA A 295 -44.52 -6.82 -8.81
C ALA A 295 -45.35 -6.37 -7.60
N GLY A 296 -44.85 -5.42 -6.80
CA GLY A 296 -45.58 -4.83 -5.68
C GLY A 296 -46.86 -4.12 -6.13
N LEU A 297 -46.79 -3.32 -7.20
CA LEU A 297 -47.98 -2.70 -7.80
C LEU A 297 -48.93 -3.73 -8.42
N GLY A 298 -48.38 -4.79 -9.03
CA GLY A 298 -49.15 -5.94 -9.53
C GLY A 298 -49.94 -6.65 -8.43
N ALA A 299 -49.33 -6.89 -7.27
CA ALA A 299 -50.01 -7.52 -6.14
C ALA A 299 -51.17 -6.68 -5.59
N ILE A 300 -51.00 -5.35 -5.54
CA ILE A 300 -52.06 -4.41 -5.16
C ILE A 300 -53.20 -4.46 -6.19
N ALA A 301 -52.88 -4.50 -7.48
CA ALA A 301 -53.87 -4.60 -8.54
C ALA A 301 -54.68 -5.91 -8.52
N ILE A 302 -54.07 -7.04 -8.15
CA ILE A 302 -54.78 -8.34 -8.07
C ILE A 302 -55.84 -8.33 -6.96
N SER A 303 -55.70 -7.47 -5.94
CA SER A 303 -56.70 -7.31 -4.88
C SER A 303 -57.96 -6.53 -5.31
N ASP A 304 -57.92 -5.86 -6.48
CA ASP A 304 -59.05 -5.12 -7.06
C ASP A 304 -59.39 -5.68 -8.45
N SER A 305 -60.51 -6.38 -8.59
CA SER A 305 -60.89 -7.10 -9.81
C SER A 305 -61.42 -6.22 -10.94
N GLY A 306 -61.41 -4.89 -10.79
CA GLY A 306 -61.85 -3.93 -11.79
C GLY A 306 -60.83 -3.64 -12.91
N SER A 307 -61.29 -2.93 -13.96
CA SER A 307 -60.43 -2.38 -15.02
C SER A 307 -59.36 -1.42 -14.48
N PHE A 308 -59.63 -0.81 -13.31
CA PHE A 308 -58.69 0.01 -12.56
C PHE A 308 -57.43 -0.77 -12.13
N GLY A 309 -57.58 -2.01 -11.65
CA GLY A 309 -56.45 -2.86 -11.25
C GLY A 309 -55.48 -3.12 -12.42
N TRP A 310 -55.98 -3.54 -13.57
CA TRP A 310 -55.14 -3.79 -14.76
C TRP A 310 -54.47 -2.51 -15.29
N SER A 311 -55.13 -1.35 -15.20
CA SER A 311 -54.51 -0.06 -15.53
C SER A 311 -53.36 0.28 -14.57
N LEU A 312 -53.50 -0.04 -13.29
CA LEU A 312 -52.47 0.15 -12.26
C LEU A 312 -51.25 -0.75 -12.52
N VAL A 313 -51.45 -1.99 -12.98
CA VAL A 313 -50.35 -2.88 -13.41
C VAL A 313 -49.60 -2.27 -14.60
N GLY A 314 -50.34 -1.82 -15.63
CA GLY A 314 -49.74 -1.21 -16.82
C GLY A 314 -48.91 0.02 -16.49
N VAL A 315 -49.44 0.93 -15.66
CA VAL A 315 -48.71 2.10 -15.17
C VAL A 315 -47.53 1.70 -14.28
N GLY A 316 -47.68 0.68 -13.44
CA GLY A 316 -46.63 0.17 -12.56
C GLY A 316 -45.45 -0.42 -13.33
N VAL A 317 -45.70 -1.22 -14.35
CA VAL A 317 -44.67 -1.77 -15.23
C VAL A 317 -43.98 -0.66 -16.02
N ALA A 318 -44.75 0.29 -16.59
CA ALA A 318 -44.19 1.41 -17.34
C ALA A 318 -43.31 2.31 -16.46
N THR A 319 -43.74 2.62 -15.23
CA THR A 319 -42.97 3.42 -14.27
C THR A 319 -41.72 2.67 -13.79
N ALA A 320 -41.82 1.37 -13.49
CA ALA A 320 -40.68 0.52 -13.14
C ALA A 320 -39.63 0.47 -14.26
N ALA A 321 -40.09 0.29 -15.51
CA ALA A 321 -39.22 0.28 -16.69
C ALA A 321 -38.56 1.64 -16.91
N ALA A 322 -39.33 2.74 -16.80
CA ALA A 322 -38.80 4.09 -16.93
C ALA A 322 -37.74 4.41 -15.85
N LEU A 323 -38.01 4.08 -14.58
CA LEU A 323 -37.05 4.27 -13.48
C LEU A 323 -35.79 3.43 -13.66
N SER A 324 -35.95 2.18 -14.11
CA SER A 324 -34.82 1.29 -14.40
C SER A 324 -33.97 1.84 -15.54
N THR A 325 -34.58 2.28 -16.64
CA THR A 325 -33.87 2.90 -17.77
C THR A 325 -33.12 4.15 -17.33
N VAL A 326 -33.77 5.04 -16.57
CA VAL A 326 -33.15 6.24 -16.00
C VAL A 326 -31.93 5.87 -15.15
N PHE A 327 -32.05 4.86 -14.29
CA PHE A 327 -30.95 4.42 -13.44
C PHE A 327 -29.81 3.76 -14.23
N LEU A 328 -30.11 3.00 -15.29
CA LEU A 328 -29.11 2.44 -16.18
C LEU A 328 -28.36 3.52 -16.95
N VAL A 329 -29.05 4.52 -17.48
CA VAL A 329 -28.44 5.70 -18.12
C VAL A 329 -27.54 6.43 -17.11
N PHE A 330 -28.00 6.61 -15.87
CA PHE A 330 -27.18 7.20 -14.81
C PHE A 330 -25.93 6.37 -14.51
N ILE A 331 -26.05 5.05 -14.38
CA ILE A 331 -24.89 4.17 -14.17
C ILE A 331 -23.93 4.32 -15.34
N ALA A 332 -24.38 4.15 -16.58
CA ALA A 332 -23.55 4.24 -17.78
C ALA A 332 -22.82 5.60 -17.84
N TRP A 333 -23.54 6.70 -17.64
CA TRP A 333 -22.98 8.04 -17.63
C TRP A 333 -21.96 8.24 -16.50
N SER A 334 -22.27 7.77 -15.30
CA SER A 334 -21.35 7.86 -14.15
C SER A 334 -20.05 7.07 -14.39
N GLN A 335 -20.13 5.90 -15.03
CA GLN A 335 -18.94 5.12 -15.38
C GLN A 335 -18.14 5.77 -16.50
N LEU A 336 -18.81 6.30 -17.51
CA LEU A 336 -18.17 6.99 -18.64
C LEU A 336 -17.41 8.24 -18.16
N THR A 337 -18.04 9.06 -17.33
CA THR A 337 -17.42 10.25 -16.74
C THR A 337 -16.24 9.88 -15.83
N LEU A 338 -16.35 8.83 -15.00
CA LEU A 338 -15.23 8.36 -14.17
C LEU A 338 -14.07 7.83 -15.01
N TRP A 339 -14.35 7.07 -16.07
CA TRP A 339 -13.35 6.53 -16.97
C TRP A 339 -12.61 7.65 -17.74
N GLN A 340 -13.35 8.62 -18.29
CA GLN A 340 -12.78 9.76 -18.99
C GLN A 340 -11.90 10.65 -18.09
N ARG A 341 -12.23 10.76 -16.80
CA ARG A 341 -11.42 11.54 -15.85
C ARG A 341 -10.08 10.90 -15.53
N ARG A 342 -10.03 9.57 -15.46
CA ARG A 342 -8.80 8.83 -15.17
C ARG A 342 -7.76 9.03 -16.27
N PHE A 343 -6.50 9.00 -15.87
CA PHE A 343 -5.40 8.94 -16.82
C PHE A 343 -5.30 7.51 -17.37
N VAL A 344 -5.41 7.39 -18.70
CA VAL A 344 -5.15 6.15 -19.43
C VAL A 344 -4.06 6.50 -20.45
N PRO A 345 -2.95 5.75 -20.49
CA PRO A 345 -1.91 5.98 -21.49
C PRO A 345 -2.51 5.76 -22.89
N VAL A 346 -2.03 6.52 -23.89
CA VAL A 346 -2.44 6.36 -25.29
C VAL A 346 -1.71 5.16 -25.88
N SER A 347 -2.04 3.97 -25.39
CA SER A 347 -1.53 2.70 -25.86
C SER A 347 -2.68 1.70 -26.04
N GLY A 348 -2.63 0.93 -27.13
CA GLY A 348 -3.69 0.00 -27.53
C GLY A 348 -5.01 0.68 -27.91
N ALA A 349 -6.00 -0.14 -28.31
CA ALA A 349 -7.30 0.33 -28.78
C ALA A 349 -8.08 1.12 -27.70
N LEU A 350 -7.96 0.71 -26.44
CA LEU A 350 -8.70 1.28 -25.31
C LEU A 350 -8.18 2.67 -24.90
N GLY A 351 -6.87 2.90 -25.01
CA GLY A 351 -6.25 4.21 -24.82
C GLY A 351 -6.60 5.19 -25.94
N TRP A 352 -6.61 4.72 -27.20
CA TRP A 352 -7.08 5.52 -28.33
C TRP A 352 -8.55 5.88 -28.23
N LEU A 353 -9.42 4.92 -27.86
CA LEU A 353 -10.85 5.18 -27.64
C LEU A 353 -11.07 6.20 -26.52
N HIS A 354 -10.30 6.14 -25.43
CA HIS A 354 -10.34 7.16 -24.37
C HIS A 354 -10.04 8.56 -24.93
N PHE A 355 -8.99 8.68 -25.73
CA PHE A 355 -8.53 9.93 -26.29
C PHE A 355 -9.50 10.50 -27.34
N THR A 356 -10.04 9.68 -28.24
CA THR A 356 -10.83 10.11 -29.40
C THR A 356 -12.33 10.19 -29.15
N LEU A 357 -12.86 9.63 -28.06
CA LEU A 357 -14.32 9.62 -27.80
C LEU A 357 -14.93 11.03 -27.83
N VAL A 358 -14.32 11.99 -27.14
CA VAL A 358 -14.83 13.37 -27.05
C VAL A 358 -14.86 14.06 -28.42
N PRO A 359 -13.76 14.10 -29.21
CA PRO A 359 -13.80 14.71 -30.53
C PRO A 359 -14.71 13.96 -31.51
N LEU A 360 -14.81 12.63 -31.42
CA LEU A 360 -15.74 11.86 -32.25
C LEU A 360 -17.20 12.22 -31.96
N LEU A 361 -17.58 12.34 -30.68
CA LEU A 361 -18.93 12.75 -30.30
C LEU A 361 -19.24 14.19 -30.75
N ALA A 362 -18.27 15.11 -30.63
CA ALA A 362 -18.44 16.50 -31.07
C ALA A 362 -18.59 16.60 -32.59
N LEU A 363 -17.75 15.91 -33.36
CA LEU A 363 -17.80 15.90 -34.83
C LEU A 363 -19.06 15.19 -35.37
N ALA A 364 -19.46 14.06 -34.76
CA ALA A 364 -20.71 13.40 -35.11
C ALA A 364 -21.93 14.27 -34.79
N GLY A 365 -21.89 14.99 -33.66
CA GLY A 365 -22.92 15.95 -33.29
C GLY A 365 -23.04 17.09 -34.30
N LEU A 366 -21.91 17.67 -34.74
CA LEU A 366 -21.86 18.69 -35.80
C LEU A 366 -22.44 18.18 -37.12
N ALA A 367 -22.05 16.98 -37.55
CA ALA A 367 -22.56 16.38 -38.78
C ALA A 367 -24.09 16.19 -38.76
N ILE A 368 -24.67 15.90 -37.59
CA ILE A 368 -26.13 15.80 -37.42
C ILE A 368 -26.79 17.19 -37.41
N ILE A 369 -26.16 18.19 -36.76
CA ILE A 369 -26.67 19.56 -36.71
C ILE A 369 -26.76 20.17 -38.11
N ASP A 370 -25.72 20.01 -38.91
CA ASP A 370 -25.63 20.62 -40.24
C ASP A 370 -26.25 19.72 -41.34
N GLY A 371 -26.40 18.41 -41.08
CA GLY A 371 -26.86 17.43 -42.07
C GLY A 371 -28.34 17.04 -41.98
N ILE A 372 -29.05 17.36 -40.89
CA ILE A 372 -30.46 16.98 -40.69
C ILE A 372 -31.30 18.21 -40.37
N ASN A 373 -32.53 18.27 -40.89
CA ASN A 373 -33.50 19.35 -40.62
C ASN A 373 -33.94 19.48 -39.13
N THR A 374 -33.41 18.65 -38.23
CA THR A 374 -33.71 18.66 -36.79
C THR A 374 -32.41 18.83 -35.98
N PRO A 375 -31.86 20.05 -35.91
CA PRO A 375 -30.53 20.30 -35.30
C PRO A 375 -30.46 19.91 -33.82
N MET A 376 -31.61 19.85 -33.13
CA MET A 376 -31.71 19.43 -31.73
C MET A 376 -31.28 17.97 -31.50
N LEU A 377 -31.35 17.10 -32.52
CA LEU A 377 -30.87 15.72 -32.39
C LEU A 377 -29.36 15.68 -32.18
N GLY A 378 -28.60 16.55 -32.84
CA GLY A 378 -27.14 16.59 -32.70
C GLY A 378 -26.68 17.16 -31.35
N TRP A 379 -27.52 17.97 -30.69
CA TRP A 379 -27.26 18.43 -29.33
C TRP A 379 -27.19 17.28 -28.33
N GLY A 380 -27.91 16.17 -28.62
CA GLY A 380 -27.84 14.93 -27.85
C GLY A 380 -26.45 14.28 -27.83
N LEU A 381 -25.54 14.64 -28.75
CA LEU A 381 -24.14 14.19 -28.75
C LEU A 381 -23.17 15.30 -28.31
N VAL A 382 -23.42 16.54 -28.74
CA VAL A 382 -22.55 17.69 -28.44
C VAL A 382 -22.53 18.04 -26.95
N ILE A 383 -23.70 18.07 -26.28
CA ILE A 383 -23.76 18.42 -24.85
C ILE A 383 -23.03 17.37 -24.00
N PRO A 384 -23.22 16.05 -24.19
CA PRO A 384 -22.37 15.05 -23.56
C PRO A 384 -20.87 15.24 -23.82
N ALA A 385 -20.48 15.54 -25.06
CA ALA A 385 -19.09 15.72 -25.44
C ALA A 385 -18.46 16.90 -24.68
N LEU A 386 -19.14 18.04 -24.64
CA LEU A 386 -18.74 19.22 -23.88
C LEU A 386 -18.62 18.91 -22.39
N TRP A 387 -19.61 18.19 -21.83
CA TRP A 387 -19.60 17.81 -20.43
C TRP A 387 -18.42 16.91 -20.06
N LEU A 388 -18.11 15.92 -20.90
CA LEU A 388 -16.97 15.03 -20.72
C LEU A 388 -15.65 15.80 -20.84
N ALA A 389 -15.53 16.71 -21.81
CA ALA A 389 -14.36 17.57 -22.00
C ALA A 389 -14.12 18.45 -20.76
N LEU A 390 -15.18 19.08 -20.25
CA LEU A 390 -15.11 19.90 -19.05
C LEU A 390 -14.74 19.05 -17.82
N ALA A 391 -15.35 17.87 -17.67
CA ALA A 391 -15.04 16.95 -16.56
C ALA A 391 -13.57 16.50 -16.55
N ARG A 392 -12.94 16.37 -17.73
CA ARG A 392 -11.51 16.09 -17.91
C ARG A 392 -10.62 17.27 -17.48
N VAL A 393 -10.90 18.47 -17.99
CA VAL A 393 -10.13 19.70 -17.66
C VAL A 393 -10.23 20.05 -16.17
N LEU A 394 -11.40 19.82 -15.59
CA LEU A 394 -11.69 20.06 -14.18
C LEU A 394 -11.13 18.97 -13.25
N HIS A 395 -10.60 17.86 -13.79
CA HIS A 395 -9.98 16.82 -12.99
C HIS A 395 -8.67 17.32 -12.35
N GLY A 396 -8.46 17.05 -11.06
CA GLY A 396 -7.28 17.52 -10.31
C GLY A 396 -7.39 18.94 -9.73
N ARG A 397 -8.43 19.72 -10.09
CA ARG A 397 -8.74 20.97 -9.38
C ARG A 397 -9.43 20.65 -8.05
N ALA A 398 -9.13 21.43 -7.02
CA ALA A 398 -9.80 21.39 -5.71
C ALA A 398 -11.24 21.91 -5.82
N LEU A 399 -12.08 21.17 -6.52
CA LEU A 399 -13.50 21.49 -6.68
C LEU A 399 -14.27 21.00 -5.47
N GLY A 400 -15.22 21.79 -4.98
CA GLY A 400 -16.13 21.36 -3.91
C GLY A 400 -16.83 20.04 -4.24
N GLU A 401 -17.16 19.24 -3.22
CA GLU A 401 -17.85 17.95 -3.39
C GLU A 401 -19.18 18.10 -4.14
N SER A 402 -19.88 19.21 -3.95
CA SER A 402 -21.14 19.54 -4.65
C SER A 402 -20.97 19.55 -6.17
N LEU A 403 -19.95 20.25 -6.70
CA LEU A 403 -19.72 20.34 -8.14
C LEU A 403 -19.38 18.96 -8.76
N ARG A 404 -18.69 18.10 -7.99
CA ARG A 404 -18.41 16.72 -8.40
C ARG A 404 -19.67 15.85 -8.49
N SER A 405 -20.65 16.10 -7.63
CA SER A 405 -21.96 15.43 -7.70
C SER A 405 -22.78 15.93 -8.88
N TRP A 406 -22.80 17.24 -9.15
CA TRP A 406 -23.44 17.81 -10.35
C TRP A 406 -22.88 17.23 -11.64
N LEU A 407 -21.55 17.07 -11.73
CA LEU A 407 -20.89 16.42 -12.88
C LEU A 407 -21.41 14.99 -13.17
N ARG A 408 -21.96 14.27 -12.18
CA ARG A 408 -22.55 12.93 -12.37
C ARG A 408 -24.01 12.98 -12.80
N VAL A 409 -24.76 13.99 -12.36
CA VAL A 409 -26.19 14.15 -12.66
C VAL A 409 -26.42 14.89 -13.97
N GLY A 410 -25.38 15.53 -14.52
CA GLY A 410 -25.44 16.34 -15.74
C GLY A 410 -26.16 15.73 -16.94
N VAL A 411 -26.16 14.41 -17.10
CA VAL A 411 -26.90 13.72 -18.18
C VAL A 411 -28.40 14.03 -18.17
N PHE A 412 -28.98 14.21 -17.00
CA PHE A 412 -30.41 14.53 -16.85
C PHE A 412 -30.73 15.99 -17.13
N LEU A 413 -29.72 16.86 -17.12
CA LEU A 413 -29.89 18.27 -17.47
C LEU A 413 -29.79 18.50 -18.98
N ILE A 414 -29.29 17.52 -19.74
CA ILE A 414 -29.09 17.66 -21.19
C ILE A 414 -30.40 18.01 -21.89
N TYR A 415 -31.46 17.24 -21.64
CA TYR A 415 -32.77 17.45 -22.25
C TYR A 415 -33.48 18.75 -21.81
N PRO A 416 -33.61 19.08 -20.51
CA PRO A 416 -34.27 20.32 -20.11
C PRO A 416 -33.47 21.57 -20.52
N VAL A 417 -32.14 21.53 -20.45
CA VAL A 417 -31.30 22.65 -20.90
C VAL A 417 -31.36 22.79 -22.42
N SER A 418 -31.30 21.69 -23.17
CA SER A 418 -31.45 21.76 -24.63
C SER A 418 -32.81 22.33 -25.01
N ARG A 419 -33.90 21.89 -24.38
CA ARG A 419 -35.24 22.42 -24.64
C ARG A 419 -35.38 23.89 -24.29
N LEU A 420 -34.80 24.33 -23.17
CA LEU A 420 -34.84 25.73 -22.73
C LEU A 420 -34.04 26.63 -23.67
N VAL A 421 -32.82 26.23 -24.02
CA VAL A 421 -31.95 26.99 -24.93
C VAL A 421 -32.54 27.01 -26.35
N ALA A 422 -33.10 25.90 -26.81
CA ALA A 422 -33.79 25.83 -28.10
C ALA A 422 -35.03 26.74 -28.17
N GLY A 423 -35.75 26.89 -27.05
CA GLY A 423 -36.89 27.81 -26.97
C GLY A 423 -36.49 29.30 -26.95
N ALA A 424 -35.23 29.61 -26.64
CA ALA A 424 -34.71 30.96 -26.54
C ALA A 424 -33.80 31.38 -27.72
N ALA A 425 -33.33 30.43 -28.52
CA ALA A 425 -32.39 30.68 -29.60
C ALA A 425 -33.11 30.89 -30.94
N GLU A 426 -32.83 32.01 -31.60
CA GLU A 426 -33.30 32.29 -32.97
C GLU A 426 -32.68 31.32 -33.99
N GLU A 427 -31.43 30.87 -33.75
CA GLU A 427 -30.71 29.91 -34.59
C GLU A 427 -30.16 28.72 -33.78
N PRO A 428 -30.91 27.62 -33.64
CA PRO A 428 -30.47 26.45 -32.86
C PRO A 428 -29.24 25.73 -33.45
N ALA A 429 -28.99 25.83 -34.76
CA ALA A 429 -27.79 25.26 -35.37
C ALA A 429 -26.51 25.99 -34.90
N ALA A 430 -26.54 27.34 -34.86
CA ALA A 430 -25.41 28.15 -34.41
C ALA A 430 -25.01 27.83 -32.96
N VAL A 431 -25.99 27.68 -32.06
CA VAL A 431 -25.74 27.29 -30.67
C VAL A 431 -25.07 25.92 -30.57
N GLY A 432 -25.54 24.94 -31.34
CA GLY A 432 -24.93 23.61 -31.40
C GLY A 432 -23.47 23.66 -31.84
N ASN A 433 -23.16 24.47 -32.86
CA ASN A 433 -21.81 24.63 -33.41
C ASN A 433 -20.86 25.30 -32.40
N VAL A 434 -21.35 26.28 -31.64
CA VAL A 434 -20.59 26.91 -30.53
C VAL A 434 -20.29 25.89 -29.44
N LEU A 435 -21.27 25.08 -29.02
CA LEU A 435 -21.08 24.05 -27.99
C LEU A 435 -20.07 22.98 -28.42
N ALA A 436 -20.09 22.54 -29.68
CA ALA A 436 -19.15 21.57 -30.22
C ALA A 436 -17.73 22.14 -30.29
N SER A 437 -17.61 23.40 -30.73
CA SER A 437 -16.33 24.12 -30.75
C SER A 437 -15.75 24.25 -29.33
N ALA A 438 -16.58 24.60 -28.35
CA ALA A 438 -16.16 24.66 -26.95
C ALA A 438 -15.70 23.29 -26.42
N ALA A 439 -16.37 22.20 -26.82
CA ALA A 439 -15.99 20.84 -26.44
C ALA A 439 -14.60 20.45 -26.98
N LEU A 440 -14.35 20.75 -28.26
CA LEU A 440 -13.07 20.50 -28.91
C LEU A 440 -11.93 21.35 -28.33
N LEU A 441 -12.20 22.62 -28.02
CA LEU A 441 -11.24 23.50 -27.34
C LEU A 441 -10.89 22.97 -25.94
N ALA A 442 -11.89 22.60 -25.14
CA ALA A 442 -11.66 22.02 -23.81
C ALA A 442 -10.86 20.71 -23.88
N TRP A 443 -11.17 19.85 -24.85
CA TRP A 443 -10.40 18.63 -25.11
C TRP A 443 -8.94 18.94 -25.52
N GLY A 444 -8.71 19.92 -26.40
CA GLY A 444 -7.38 20.33 -26.82
C GLY A 444 -6.53 20.86 -25.66
N ILE A 445 -7.13 21.65 -24.76
CA ILE A 445 -6.48 22.13 -23.53
C ILE A 445 -6.08 20.97 -22.63
N ASP A 446 -6.95 19.98 -22.42
CA ASP A 446 -6.64 18.78 -21.62
C ASP A 446 -5.53 17.94 -22.27
N ALA A 447 -5.59 17.70 -23.58
CA ALA A 447 -4.57 16.95 -24.31
C ALA A 447 -3.19 17.59 -24.20
N TRP A 448 -3.11 18.92 -24.30
CA TRP A 448 -1.85 19.66 -24.12
C TRP A 448 -1.31 19.53 -22.69
N ARG A 449 -2.17 19.61 -21.67
CA ARG A 449 -1.79 19.43 -20.26
C ARG A 449 -1.29 18.03 -19.93
N ARG A 450 -1.83 16.99 -20.57
CA ARG A 450 -1.48 15.58 -20.30
C ARG A 450 -0.26 15.09 -21.09
N ARG A 451 0.19 15.84 -22.10
CA ARG A 451 1.38 15.55 -22.91
C ARG A 451 2.64 15.15 -22.13
N PRO A 452 3.07 15.84 -21.05
CA PRO A 452 4.25 15.44 -20.29
C PRO A 452 4.09 14.09 -19.60
N MET A 453 2.87 13.73 -19.15
CA MET A 453 2.61 12.43 -18.54
C MET A 453 2.67 11.30 -19.56
N TRP A 454 2.18 11.51 -20.78
CA TRP A 454 2.31 10.53 -21.86
C TRP A 454 3.76 10.29 -22.26
N ARG A 455 4.59 11.34 -22.28
CA ARG A 455 6.03 11.19 -22.55
C ARG A 455 6.74 10.32 -21.51
N ARG A 456 6.41 10.47 -20.23
CA ARG A 456 6.97 9.63 -19.15
C ARG A 456 6.45 8.19 -19.14
N ALA A 457 5.31 7.93 -19.78
CA ALA A 457 4.74 6.58 -19.87
C ALA A 457 5.23 5.81 -21.10
N MET A 458 5.82 6.50 -22.08
CA MET A 458 6.43 5.92 -23.28
C MET A 458 7.95 5.77 -23.18
N ALA A 459 8.59 6.58 -22.33
CA ALA A 459 9.97 6.39 -21.88
C ALA A 459 10.00 5.35 -20.76
#